data_AF-A0A368GQ52-F1
#
_entry.id   AF-A0A368GQ52-F1
#
_cell.length_a   1.000
_cell.length_b   1.000
_cell.length_c   1.000
_cell.angle_alpha   90.00
_cell.angle_beta   90.00
_cell.angle_gamma   90.00
#
_symmetry.space_group_name_H-M   'P 1'
#
loop_
_entity.id
_entity.type
_entity.pdbx_description
1 polymer ?
#
loop_
_entity_poly.entity_id
_entity_poly.type
_entity_poly.pdbx_seq_one_letter_code
_entity_poly.pdbx_strand_id
1 'polypeptide(L)'
;MISAPASMHELYMLQKEQKKHRDLIVTDLLESYDNLVFKVYASIVFHQQYCPKAQFLMKVDDDVGVHLDRMVKLWKIDERANKSMYCQVWPRSRPKRDPSNKWFMSNKDWPDQYYPHYCNGPMYVMGKTAGQTILDQAQIFPPLAIEDVFYTGVVADSADIRRVNWGRSMLSNTKFRDAITGGQRYDDWLMKIMIAYGLVNILFLLAYAPQSGLSDKDKNAFWTLLDEHTTAVPTKISS
;
A
#
# COMPACT_ATOMS: atom_id res chain seq x y z
N MET A 1 6.35 -1.73 4.34
CA MET A 1 6.04 -0.97 5.57
C MET A 1 5.64 -1.99 6.62
N ILE A 2 6.23 -1.93 7.80
CA ILE A 2 6.08 -2.93 8.88
C ILE A 2 5.38 -2.26 10.06
N SER A 3 4.55 -3.02 10.79
CA SER A 3 3.94 -2.59 12.05
C SER A 3 4.96 -2.34 13.16
N ALA A 4 4.47 -1.81 14.28
CA ALA A 4 5.22 -1.78 15.51
C ALA A 4 5.63 -3.21 15.93
N PRO A 5 6.87 -3.40 16.41
CA PRO A 5 7.32 -4.68 16.93
C PRO A 5 6.50 -5.06 18.18
N ALA A 6 6.09 -6.32 18.26
CA ALA A 6 5.35 -6.86 19.39
C ALA A 6 6.26 -7.19 20.59
N SER A 7 7.58 -7.18 20.41
CA SER A 7 8.54 -7.50 21.47
C SER A 7 9.90 -6.84 21.27
N MET A 8 10.69 -6.79 22.34
CA MET A 8 12.09 -6.35 22.28
C MET A 8 12.96 -7.24 21.37
N HIS A 9 12.64 -8.53 21.30
CA HIS A 9 13.34 -9.45 20.41
C HIS A 9 13.07 -9.10 18.95
N GLU A 10 11.81 -8.86 18.60
CA GLU A 10 11.41 -8.45 17.26
C GLU A 10 12.02 -7.10 16.89
N LEU A 11 11.98 -6.11 17.80
CA LEU A 11 12.63 -4.82 17.60
C LEU A 11 14.13 -4.98 17.32
N TYR A 12 14.83 -5.83 18.07
CA TYR A 12 16.24 -6.12 17.83
C TYR A 12 16.48 -6.75 16.46
N MET A 13 15.63 -7.70 16.05
CA MET A 13 15.72 -8.35 14.74
C MET A 13 15.46 -7.35 13.60
N LEU A 14 14.46 -6.49 13.74
CA LEU A 14 14.17 -5.41 12.78
C LEU A 14 15.32 -4.41 12.70
N GLN A 15 15.93 -4.02 13.83
CA GLN A 15 17.10 -3.14 13.84
C GLN A 15 18.31 -3.77 13.13
N LYS A 16 18.53 -5.06 13.34
CA LYS A 16 19.62 -5.80 12.69
C LYS A 16 19.40 -5.92 11.19
N GLU A 17 18.17 -6.22 10.78
CA GLU A 17 17.76 -6.26 9.39
C GLU A 17 17.90 -4.86 8.75
N GLN A 18 17.40 -3.82 9.40
CA GLN A 18 17.43 -2.45 8.90
C GLN A 18 18.87 -1.94 8.76
N LYS A 19 19.77 -2.32 9.69
CA LYS A 19 21.20 -1.99 9.58
C LYS A 19 21.84 -2.60 8.34
N LYS A 20 21.37 -3.77 7.91
CA LYS A 20 21.91 -4.53 6.77
C LYS A 20 21.25 -4.15 5.45
N HIS A 21 19.95 -3.92 5.43
CA HIS A 21 19.15 -3.79 4.21
C HIS A 21 18.70 -2.35 3.95
N ARG A 22 18.37 -1.58 5.00
CA ARG A 22 17.98 -0.15 4.96
C ARG A 22 16.72 0.14 4.13
N ASP A 23 15.84 -0.84 4.02
CA ASP A 23 14.63 -0.85 3.20
C ASP A 23 13.35 -0.98 4.03
N LEU A 24 13.43 -1.00 5.36
CA LEU A 24 12.26 -0.97 6.22
C LEU A 24 11.80 0.46 6.50
N ILE A 25 10.48 0.61 6.43
CA ILE A 25 9.73 1.69 7.05
C ILE A 25 8.88 1.03 8.12
N VAL A 26 9.14 1.36 9.38
CA VAL A 26 8.48 0.78 10.55
C VAL A 26 7.55 1.84 11.14
N THR A 27 6.30 1.47 11.37
CA THR A 27 5.28 2.32 12.00
C THR A 27 5.14 2.00 13.48
N ASP A 28 4.42 2.84 14.21
CA ASP A 28 3.93 2.59 15.57
C ASP A 28 2.59 1.83 15.62
N LEU A 29 1.96 1.60 14.47
CA LEU A 29 0.71 0.84 14.34
C LEU A 29 0.91 -0.63 14.73
N LEU A 30 0.11 -1.12 15.69
CA LEU A 30 0.08 -2.54 16.05
C LEU A 30 -0.36 -3.41 14.85
N GLU A 31 0.19 -4.61 14.75
CA GLU A 31 -0.15 -5.54 13.68
C GLU A 31 -1.58 -6.07 13.88
N SER A 32 -2.48 -5.71 12.97
CA SER A 32 -3.82 -6.28 12.86
C SER A 32 -4.37 -6.03 11.47
N TYR A 33 -5.33 -6.85 11.04
CA TYR A 33 -6.02 -6.65 9.77
C TYR A 33 -6.74 -5.29 9.73
N ASP A 34 -7.40 -4.91 10.84
CA ASP A 34 -8.12 -3.65 10.95
C ASP A 34 -7.21 -2.42 10.81
N ASN A 35 -5.91 -2.56 11.13
CA ASN A 35 -4.92 -1.49 11.01
C ASN A 35 -4.31 -1.39 9.61
N LEU A 36 -4.65 -2.28 8.67
CA LEU A 36 -4.19 -2.19 7.28
C LEU A 36 -4.61 -0.87 6.63
N VAL A 37 -5.79 -0.34 6.97
CA VAL A 37 -6.26 0.96 6.48
C VAL A 37 -5.27 2.07 6.83
N PHE A 38 -4.77 2.11 8.06
CA PHE A 38 -3.79 3.11 8.50
C PHE A 38 -2.40 2.87 7.90
N LYS A 39 -1.99 1.62 7.69
CA LYS A 39 -0.74 1.30 7.00
C LYS A 39 -0.77 1.79 5.55
N VAL A 40 -1.87 1.56 4.84
CA VAL A 40 -2.03 2.06 3.47
C VAL A 40 -2.04 3.58 3.47
N TYR A 41 -2.75 4.23 4.39
CA TYR A 41 -2.68 5.68 4.55
C TYR A 41 -1.24 6.18 4.70
N ALA A 42 -0.49 5.62 5.65
CA ALA A 42 0.90 5.97 5.91
C ALA A 42 1.78 5.75 4.67
N SER A 43 1.54 4.69 3.91
CA SER A 43 2.27 4.41 2.67
C SER A 43 2.04 5.49 1.59
N ILE A 44 0.80 6.00 1.48
CA ILE A 44 0.46 7.08 0.55
C ILE A 44 1.10 8.39 1.03
N VAL A 45 1.01 8.71 2.32
CA VAL A 45 1.68 9.89 2.91
C VAL A 45 3.18 9.85 2.64
N PHE A 46 3.82 8.71 2.92
CA PHE A 46 5.25 8.52 2.70
C PHE A 46 5.62 8.76 1.22
N HIS A 47 4.84 8.22 0.29
CA HIS A 47 5.05 8.44 -1.14
C HIS A 47 4.93 9.92 -1.53
N GLN A 48 3.93 10.63 -1.01
CA GLN A 48 3.75 12.05 -1.31
C GLN A 48 4.90 12.91 -0.78
N GLN A 49 5.28 12.70 0.49
CA GLN A 49 6.22 13.56 1.20
C GLN A 49 7.68 13.25 0.85
N TYR A 50 8.02 11.98 0.71
CA TYR A 50 9.43 11.54 0.68
C TYR A 50 9.88 10.98 -0.67
N CYS A 51 8.95 10.76 -1.61
CA CYS A 51 9.25 10.27 -2.95
C CYS A 51 8.86 11.31 -4.03
N PRO A 52 9.51 12.50 -4.07
CA PRO A 52 9.13 13.57 -4.99
C PRO A 52 9.20 13.15 -6.46
N LYS A 53 10.20 12.33 -6.82
CA LYS A 53 10.46 11.86 -8.19
C LYS A 53 9.56 10.69 -8.62
N ALA A 54 9.02 9.91 -7.68
CA ALA A 54 8.21 8.74 -8.00
C ALA A 54 6.78 9.17 -8.37
N GLN A 55 6.39 8.99 -9.64
CA GLN A 55 5.05 9.37 -10.12
C GLN A 55 3.96 8.36 -9.78
N PHE A 56 4.34 7.17 -9.32
CA PHE A 56 3.41 6.10 -8.99
C PHE A 56 3.84 5.41 -7.70
N LEU A 57 2.86 5.06 -6.88
CA LEU A 57 2.99 4.17 -5.73
C LEU A 57 2.42 2.80 -6.11
N MET A 58 3.14 1.73 -5.83
CA MET A 58 2.63 0.37 -5.95
C MET A 58 2.49 -0.23 -4.55
N LYS A 59 1.28 -0.72 -4.24
CA LYS A 59 1.04 -1.59 -3.09
C LYS A 59 1.00 -3.03 -3.57
N VAL A 60 1.72 -3.90 -2.87
CA VAL A 60 1.77 -5.34 -3.12
C VAL A 60 1.82 -6.06 -1.77
N ASP A 61 1.05 -7.13 -1.63
CA ASP A 61 1.13 -8.00 -0.46
C ASP A 61 2.38 -8.90 -0.51
N ASP A 62 2.88 -9.31 0.64
CA ASP A 62 4.12 -10.09 0.77
C ASP A 62 3.99 -11.54 0.29
N ASP A 63 2.76 -11.99 0.04
CA ASP A 63 2.42 -13.29 -0.55
C ASP A 63 2.08 -13.22 -2.06
N VAL A 64 2.33 -12.07 -2.70
CA VAL A 64 2.04 -11.84 -4.12
C VAL A 64 3.31 -11.75 -4.95
N GLY A 65 3.38 -12.57 -6.00
CA GLY A 65 4.37 -12.43 -7.06
C GLY A 65 3.97 -11.38 -8.10
N VAL A 66 4.95 -10.62 -8.62
CA VAL A 66 4.72 -9.62 -9.68
C VAL A 66 5.72 -9.81 -10.81
N HIS A 67 5.23 -9.99 -12.03
CA HIS A 67 6.07 -9.99 -13.23
C HIS A 67 6.30 -8.56 -13.74
N LEU A 68 7.25 -7.85 -13.13
CA LEU A 68 7.49 -6.43 -13.36
C LEU A 68 7.82 -6.09 -14.84
N ASP A 69 8.68 -6.84 -15.51
CA ASP A 69 9.03 -6.56 -16.92
C ASP A 69 7.82 -6.60 -17.85
N ARG A 70 7.00 -7.65 -17.70
CA ARG A 70 5.76 -7.81 -18.46
C ARG A 70 4.77 -6.70 -18.11
N MET A 71 4.65 -6.38 -16.84
CA MET A 71 3.80 -5.31 -16.36
C MET A 71 4.20 -3.97 -17.00
N VAL A 72 5.47 -3.55 -16.89
CA VAL A 72 6.00 -2.31 -17.48
C VAL A 72 5.83 -2.31 -19.00
N LYS A 73 6.16 -3.41 -19.68
CA LYS A 73 6.02 -3.54 -21.14
C LYS A 73 4.57 -3.37 -21.60
N LEU A 74 3.60 -3.83 -20.81
CA LEU A 74 2.18 -3.71 -21.10
C LEU A 74 1.56 -2.43 -20.52
N TRP A 75 2.32 -1.61 -19.81
CA TRP A 75 1.81 -0.40 -19.18
C TRP A 75 1.67 0.71 -20.23
N LYS A 76 0.42 1.00 -20.58
CA LYS A 76 0.08 2.16 -21.40
C LYS A 76 -0.24 3.33 -20.49
N ILE A 77 0.67 4.30 -20.44
CA ILE A 77 0.53 5.53 -19.67
C ILE A 77 -0.06 6.59 -20.61
N ASP A 78 -1.24 7.10 -20.27
CA ASP A 78 -1.86 8.24 -20.93
C ASP A 78 -1.73 9.51 -20.08
N GLU A 79 -2.24 10.64 -20.57
CA GLU A 79 -2.18 11.93 -19.88
C GLU A 79 -2.89 11.94 -18.51
N ARG A 80 -3.84 11.02 -18.28
CA ARG A 80 -4.60 10.90 -17.02
C ARG A 80 -3.97 9.91 -16.05
N ALA A 81 -2.84 9.30 -16.40
CA ALA A 81 -2.23 8.23 -15.62
C ALA A 81 -1.95 8.64 -14.16
N ASN A 82 -1.54 9.89 -13.93
CA ASN A 82 -1.21 10.40 -12.60
C ASN A 82 -2.45 10.51 -11.69
N LYS A 83 -3.64 10.75 -12.26
CA LYS A 83 -4.93 10.76 -11.57
C LYS A 83 -5.69 9.41 -11.73
N SER A 84 -4.96 8.32 -11.94
CA SER A 84 -5.55 6.99 -12.14
C SER A 84 -4.97 5.94 -11.19
N MET A 85 -5.73 4.86 -11.00
CA MET A 85 -5.28 3.62 -10.39
C MET A 85 -5.26 2.49 -11.42
N TYR A 86 -4.33 1.56 -11.29
CA TYR A 86 -4.20 0.39 -12.15
C TYR A 86 -4.21 -0.88 -11.31
N CYS A 87 -5.17 -1.76 -11.58
CA CYS A 87 -5.45 -2.93 -10.74
C CYS A 87 -6.34 -3.94 -11.47
N GLN A 88 -6.50 -5.13 -10.91
CA GLN A 88 -7.65 -5.95 -11.27
C GLN A 88 -8.91 -5.32 -10.64
N VAL A 89 -9.77 -4.71 -11.47
CA VAL A 89 -10.98 -4.06 -10.98
C VAL A 89 -12.05 -5.11 -10.70
N TRP A 90 -12.62 -5.07 -9.49
CA TRP A 90 -13.73 -5.93 -9.08
C TRP A 90 -15.05 -5.14 -9.11
N PRO A 91 -15.98 -5.52 -10.01
CA PRO A 91 -17.27 -4.85 -10.10
C PRO A 91 -18.29 -5.50 -9.17
N ARG A 92 -19.05 -4.67 -8.44
CA ARG A 92 -20.27 -5.06 -7.71
C ARG A 92 -20.08 -6.31 -6.82
N SER A 93 -18.98 -6.37 -6.09
CA SER A 93 -18.77 -7.39 -5.07
C SER A 93 -19.76 -7.23 -3.92
N ARG A 94 -20.23 -8.33 -3.34
CA ARG A 94 -21.11 -8.30 -2.17
C ARG A 94 -20.29 -8.35 -0.88
N PRO A 95 -20.63 -7.52 0.13
CA PRO A 95 -20.04 -7.62 1.47
C PRO A 95 -20.22 -9.02 2.06
N LYS A 96 -19.21 -9.55 2.76
CA LYS A 96 -19.37 -10.80 3.51
C LYS A 96 -20.11 -10.50 4.80
N ARG A 97 -21.26 -11.15 5.00
CA ARG A 97 -22.14 -10.89 6.15
C ARG A 97 -22.00 -11.91 7.30
N ASP A 98 -21.13 -12.89 7.12
CA ASP A 98 -20.80 -13.88 8.15
C ASP A 98 -19.71 -13.32 9.07
N PRO A 99 -19.96 -13.13 10.39
CA PRO A 99 -18.97 -12.62 11.35
C PRO A 99 -17.71 -13.47 11.48
N SER A 100 -17.74 -14.74 11.08
CA SER A 100 -16.55 -15.61 11.06
C SER A 100 -15.65 -15.39 9.84
N ASN A 101 -16.12 -14.63 8.84
CA ASN A 101 -15.36 -14.35 7.64
C ASN A 101 -14.33 -13.24 7.92
N LYS A 102 -13.07 -13.43 7.51
CA LYS A 102 -12.02 -12.42 7.67
C LYS A 102 -12.31 -11.07 6.98
N TRP A 103 -13.22 -11.05 6.00
CA TRP A 103 -13.68 -9.85 5.31
C TRP A 103 -15.12 -9.47 5.71
N PHE A 104 -15.53 -9.80 6.94
CA PHE A 104 -16.84 -9.47 7.45
C PHE A 104 -17.11 -7.96 7.40
N MET A 105 -18.33 -7.62 6.98
CA MET A 105 -18.83 -6.26 6.92
C MET A 105 -20.28 -6.29 7.38
N SER A 106 -20.57 -5.63 8.51
CA SER A 106 -21.91 -5.61 9.07
C SER A 106 -22.88 -4.80 8.20
N ASN A 107 -24.18 -5.06 8.32
CA ASN A 107 -25.19 -4.22 7.65
C ASN A 107 -25.21 -2.79 8.18
N LYS A 108 -24.70 -2.57 9.40
CA LYS A 108 -24.58 -1.23 10.00
C LYS A 108 -23.46 -0.44 9.31
N ASP A 109 -22.31 -1.07 9.10
CA ASP A 109 -21.13 -0.41 8.50
C ASP A 109 -21.26 -0.27 6.98
N TRP A 110 -22.00 -1.18 6.34
CA TRP A 110 -22.33 -1.09 4.92
C TRP A 110 -23.76 -1.58 4.67
N PRO A 111 -24.76 -0.69 4.54
CA PRO A 111 -26.16 -1.08 4.34
C PRO A 111 -26.45 -1.54 2.90
N ASP A 112 -25.65 -1.09 1.92
CA ASP A 112 -25.90 -1.37 0.52
C ASP A 112 -25.62 -2.82 0.12
N GLN A 113 -26.24 -3.26 -0.97
CA GLN A 113 -26.09 -4.62 -1.45
C GLN A 113 -24.71 -4.91 -2.05
N TYR A 114 -24.06 -3.89 -2.60
CA TYR A 114 -22.83 -4.01 -3.36
C TYR A 114 -21.83 -2.93 -2.96
N TYR A 115 -20.54 -3.26 -2.99
CA TYR A 115 -19.48 -2.27 -2.98
C TYR A 115 -19.40 -1.52 -4.31
N PRO A 116 -18.83 -0.29 -4.32
CA PRO A 116 -18.43 0.39 -5.56
C PRO A 116 -17.40 -0.44 -6.33
N HIS A 117 -17.03 0.01 -7.54
CA HIS A 117 -15.91 -0.61 -8.25
C HIS A 117 -14.60 -0.29 -7.50
N TYR A 118 -13.85 -1.32 -7.12
CA TYR A 118 -12.60 -1.17 -6.39
C TYR A 118 -11.51 -2.06 -6.98
N CYS A 119 -10.27 -1.81 -6.58
CA CYS A 119 -9.12 -2.61 -6.93
C CYS A 119 -9.02 -3.82 -6.02
N ASN A 120 -8.76 -4.99 -6.59
CA ASN A 120 -8.45 -6.19 -5.83
C ASN A 120 -7.22 -5.97 -4.93
N GLY A 121 -7.37 -6.18 -3.62
CA GLY A 121 -6.38 -5.88 -2.59
C GLY A 121 -4.94 -6.37 -2.79
N PRO A 122 -4.68 -7.57 -3.33
CA PRO A 122 -3.33 -8.12 -3.46
C PRO A 122 -2.32 -7.20 -4.16
N MET A 123 -2.76 -6.41 -5.14
CA MET A 123 -1.91 -5.42 -5.79
C MET A 123 -2.71 -4.31 -6.49
N TYR A 124 -2.26 -3.08 -6.32
CA TYR A 124 -2.68 -1.95 -7.14
C TYR A 124 -1.57 -0.90 -7.25
N VAL A 125 -1.62 -0.14 -8.35
CA VAL A 125 -0.75 1.01 -8.59
C VAL A 125 -1.59 2.27 -8.56
N MET A 126 -1.11 3.29 -7.87
CA MET A 126 -1.75 4.58 -7.69
C MET A 126 -0.85 5.68 -8.27
N GLY A 127 -1.38 6.51 -9.15
CA GLY A 127 -0.69 7.72 -9.58
C GLY A 127 -0.53 8.71 -8.43
N LYS A 128 0.51 9.53 -8.48
CA LYS A 128 0.83 10.51 -7.43
C LYS A 128 -0.32 11.50 -7.18
N THR A 129 -0.93 12.06 -8.23
CA THR A 129 -2.10 12.95 -8.10
C THR A 129 -3.28 12.19 -7.49
N ALA A 130 -3.54 10.95 -7.92
CA ALA A 130 -4.59 10.13 -7.32
C ALA A 130 -4.34 9.91 -5.82
N GLY A 131 -3.09 9.61 -5.42
CA GLY A 131 -2.73 9.45 -4.01
C GLY A 131 -2.96 10.70 -3.18
N GLN A 132 -2.60 11.88 -3.70
CA GLN A 132 -2.87 13.13 -3.00
C GLN A 132 -4.38 13.36 -2.84
N THR A 133 -5.15 13.18 -3.91
CA THR A 133 -6.62 13.34 -3.85
C THR A 133 -7.26 12.32 -2.91
N ILE A 134 -6.75 11.09 -2.82
CA ILE A 134 -7.20 10.11 -1.82
C ILE A 134 -6.95 10.63 -0.40
N LEU A 135 -5.76 11.16 -0.09
CA LEU A 135 -5.48 11.70 1.24
C LEU A 135 -6.42 12.86 1.59
N ASP A 136 -6.66 13.76 0.64
CA ASP A 136 -7.52 14.93 0.84
C ASP A 136 -8.99 14.53 1.07
N GLN A 137 -9.46 13.47 0.41
CA GLN A 137 -10.87 13.02 0.48
C GLN A 137 -11.12 12.01 1.60
N ALA A 138 -10.13 11.20 1.98
CA ALA A 138 -10.29 10.13 2.97
C ALA A 138 -10.79 10.66 4.33
N GLN A 139 -10.46 11.90 4.67
CA GLN A 139 -10.86 12.54 5.94
C GLN A 139 -12.37 12.76 6.07
N ILE A 140 -13.11 12.71 4.97
CA ILE A 140 -14.57 12.91 4.93
C ILE A 140 -15.31 11.62 5.30
N PHE A 141 -14.65 10.46 5.19
CA PHE A 141 -15.28 9.16 5.37
C PHE A 141 -14.80 8.50 6.67
N PRO A 142 -15.68 7.80 7.40
CA PRO A 142 -15.22 6.90 8.46
C PRO A 142 -14.39 5.77 7.83
N PRO A 143 -13.22 5.43 8.39
CA PRO A 143 -12.38 4.37 7.84
C PRO A 143 -13.10 3.02 7.90
N LEU A 144 -13.00 2.24 6.82
CA LEU A 144 -13.45 0.85 6.77
C LEU A 144 -12.24 -0.08 6.95
N ALA A 145 -12.43 -1.20 7.65
CA ALA A 145 -11.39 -2.19 7.90
C ALA A 145 -10.84 -2.83 6.60
N ILE A 146 -11.69 -2.93 5.56
CA ILE A 146 -11.28 -3.44 4.25
C ILE A 146 -10.72 -2.26 3.44
N GLU A 147 -9.39 -2.13 3.45
CA GLU A 147 -8.65 -0.97 2.96
C GLU A 147 -8.74 -0.77 1.45
N ASP A 148 -8.80 -1.86 0.69
CA ASP A 148 -8.91 -1.81 -0.77
C ASP A 148 -10.30 -1.29 -1.20
N VAL A 149 -11.37 -1.75 -0.57
CA VAL A 149 -12.74 -1.21 -0.71
C VAL A 149 -12.79 0.25 -0.29
N PHE A 150 -12.15 0.61 0.83
CA PHE A 150 -12.15 1.97 1.34
C PHE A 150 -11.46 2.95 0.38
N TYR A 151 -10.15 2.78 0.14
CA TYR A 151 -9.37 3.75 -0.62
C TYR A 151 -9.64 3.68 -2.12
N THR A 152 -9.73 2.47 -2.68
CA THR A 152 -9.82 2.31 -4.14
C THR A 152 -11.26 2.19 -4.63
N GLY A 153 -12.22 2.01 -3.71
CA GLY A 153 -13.66 2.04 -4.00
C GLY A 153 -14.28 3.36 -3.56
N VAL A 154 -14.57 3.49 -2.25
CA VAL A 154 -15.35 4.59 -1.67
C VAL A 154 -14.70 5.95 -1.92
N VAL A 155 -13.47 6.13 -1.46
CA VAL A 155 -12.76 7.42 -1.56
C VAL A 155 -12.40 7.72 -3.02
N ALA A 156 -12.03 6.70 -3.80
CA ALA A 156 -11.74 6.88 -5.22
C ALA A 156 -12.99 7.26 -6.05
N ASP A 157 -14.18 6.76 -5.70
CA ASP A 157 -15.44 7.15 -6.33
C ASP A 157 -15.78 8.61 -6.01
N SER A 158 -15.67 9.02 -4.74
CA SER A 158 -15.94 10.41 -4.36
C SER A 158 -14.94 11.40 -5.00
N ALA A 159 -13.72 10.94 -5.25
CA ALA A 159 -12.64 11.72 -5.85
C ALA A 159 -12.62 11.74 -7.39
N ASP A 160 -13.55 11.04 -8.06
CA ASP A 160 -13.52 10.82 -9.51
C ASP A 160 -12.14 10.32 -9.99
N ILE A 161 -11.61 9.32 -9.29
CA ILE A 161 -10.36 8.65 -9.66
C ILE A 161 -10.68 7.50 -10.60
N ARG A 162 -10.05 7.53 -11.77
CA ARG A 162 -10.21 6.51 -12.80
C ARG A 162 -9.47 5.24 -12.38
N ARG A 163 -10.17 4.11 -12.33
CA ARG A 163 -9.57 2.77 -12.24
C ARG A 163 -9.44 2.15 -13.62
N VAL A 164 -8.22 1.80 -13.99
CA VAL A 164 -7.90 1.10 -15.23
C VAL A 164 -7.78 -0.39 -14.92
N ASN A 165 -8.65 -1.19 -15.52
CA ASN A 165 -8.57 -2.64 -15.35
C ASN A 165 -7.31 -3.17 -16.05
N TRP A 166 -6.37 -3.60 -15.23
CA TRP A 166 -5.05 -4.05 -15.62
C TRP A 166 -4.78 -5.50 -15.17
N GLY A 167 -5.82 -6.24 -14.76
CA GLY A 167 -5.68 -7.59 -14.18
C GLY A 167 -4.99 -8.61 -15.09
N ARG A 168 -5.10 -8.50 -16.43
CA ARG A 168 -4.40 -9.40 -17.37
C ARG A 168 -2.88 -9.19 -17.44
N SER A 169 -2.40 -8.04 -16.97
CA SER A 169 -0.97 -7.72 -16.88
C SER A 169 -0.38 -8.05 -15.51
N MET A 170 -1.25 -8.29 -14.51
CA MET A 170 -0.88 -8.65 -13.15
C MET A 170 -0.86 -10.18 -13.03
N LEU A 171 0.32 -10.78 -13.17
CA LEU A 171 0.50 -12.20 -12.87
C LEU A 171 0.74 -12.37 -11.36
N SER A 172 -0.35 -12.39 -10.59
CA SER A 172 -0.33 -12.88 -9.21
C SER A 172 -0.43 -14.41 -9.26
N ASN A 173 0.57 -15.11 -8.73
CA ASN A 173 0.45 -16.53 -8.44
C ASN A 173 0.85 -16.75 -6.98
N THR A 174 -0.05 -17.29 -6.17
CA THR A 174 0.25 -17.73 -4.80
C THR A 174 1.31 -18.84 -4.76
N LYS A 175 1.55 -19.54 -5.88
CA LYS A 175 2.68 -20.49 -6.07
C LYS A 175 4.02 -19.82 -6.42
N PHE A 176 4.08 -18.49 -6.50
CA PHE A 176 5.32 -17.74 -6.77
C PHE A 176 6.33 -17.93 -5.64
N ARG A 177 5.88 -17.98 -4.37
CA ARG A 177 6.73 -18.29 -3.20
C ARG A 177 7.46 -19.62 -3.35
N ASP A 178 6.76 -20.64 -3.86
CA ASP A 178 7.30 -22.00 -4.00
C ASP A 178 8.32 -22.15 -5.14
N ALA A 179 8.43 -21.15 -6.03
CA ALA A 179 9.30 -21.19 -7.21
C ALA A 179 10.62 -20.41 -7.02
N ILE A 180 10.78 -19.68 -5.92
CA ILE A 180 11.99 -18.90 -5.62
C ILE A 180 13.15 -19.86 -5.30
N THR A 181 14.17 -19.88 -6.15
CA THR A 181 15.33 -20.77 -6.00
C THR A 181 16.59 -20.06 -5.52
N GLY A 182 16.59 -18.73 -5.48
CA GLY A 182 17.65 -17.94 -4.86
C GLY A 182 17.45 -16.43 -5.02
N GLY A 183 18.18 -15.64 -4.24
CA GLY A 183 18.20 -14.18 -4.34
C GLY A 183 19.64 -13.68 -4.34
N GLN A 184 19.94 -12.69 -5.18
CA GLN A 184 21.23 -12.03 -5.26
C GLN A 184 21.02 -10.52 -5.19
N ARG A 185 21.60 -9.86 -4.19
CA ARG A 185 21.59 -8.40 -4.09
C ARG A 185 22.59 -7.82 -5.08
N TYR A 186 22.20 -6.82 -5.86
CA TYR A 186 23.08 -6.19 -6.85
C TYR A 186 23.72 -4.91 -6.29
N ASP A 187 22.95 -4.12 -5.54
CA ASP A 187 23.45 -2.95 -4.81
C ASP A 187 22.55 -2.60 -3.59
N ASP A 188 22.80 -1.44 -2.99
CA ASP A 188 22.10 -0.97 -1.80
C ASP A 188 20.58 -0.76 -2.02
N TRP A 189 20.12 -0.62 -3.28
CA TRP A 189 18.74 -0.25 -3.65
C TRP A 189 18.04 -1.25 -4.56
N LEU A 190 18.76 -2.26 -5.05
CA LEU A 190 18.25 -3.29 -5.96
C LEU A 190 18.51 -4.71 -5.46
N MET A 191 17.42 -5.45 -5.27
CA MET A 191 17.46 -6.90 -5.06
C MET A 191 17.04 -7.64 -6.33
N LYS A 192 17.86 -8.61 -6.75
CA LYS A 192 17.55 -9.57 -7.80
C LYS A 192 17.07 -10.87 -7.16
N ILE A 193 15.88 -11.33 -7.52
CA ILE A 193 15.37 -12.65 -7.11
C ILE A 193 15.40 -13.54 -8.35
N MET A 194 15.95 -14.75 -8.22
CA MET A 194 15.96 -15.78 -9.25
C MET A 194 14.92 -16.84 -8.91
N ILE A 195 14.11 -17.17 -9.91
CA ILE A 195 13.03 -18.13 -9.81
C ILE A 195 13.27 -19.15 -10.91
N ALA A 196 13.31 -20.44 -10.54
CA ALA A 196 13.34 -21.52 -11.51
C ALA A 196 11.92 -21.98 -11.79
N TYR A 197 11.52 -21.98 -13.06
CA TYR A 197 10.25 -22.55 -13.49
C TYR A 197 10.52 -23.53 -14.65
N GLY A 198 10.59 -24.82 -14.33
CA GLY A 198 11.00 -25.85 -15.30
C GLY A 198 12.47 -25.71 -15.73
N LEU A 199 12.74 -25.70 -17.04
CA LEU A 199 14.10 -25.62 -17.62
C LEU A 199 14.60 -24.19 -17.89
N VAL A 200 13.87 -23.15 -17.46
CA VAL A 200 14.20 -21.74 -17.78
C VAL A 200 14.39 -20.93 -16.50
N ASN A 201 15.50 -20.18 -16.45
CA ASN A 201 15.81 -19.20 -15.39
C ASN A 201 15.22 -17.84 -15.78
N ILE A 202 14.40 -17.24 -14.91
CA ILE A 202 13.78 -15.92 -15.14
C ILE A 202 14.27 -14.91 -14.07
N LEU A 203 14.52 -13.67 -14.50
CA LEU A 203 15.18 -12.58 -13.77
C LEU A 203 14.15 -11.57 -13.20
N PHE A 204 14.32 -11.11 -11.95
CA PHE A 204 13.48 -10.06 -11.31
C PHE A 204 14.34 -8.93 -10.74
N LEU A 205 13.81 -7.69 -10.68
CA LEU A 205 14.44 -6.48 -10.07
C LEU A 205 13.38 -5.67 -9.26
N LEU A 206 13.68 -5.23 -8.02
CA LEU A 206 12.83 -4.37 -7.16
C LEU A 206 13.58 -3.07 -6.74
N ALA A 207 12.91 -1.92 -6.57
CA ALA A 207 13.54 -0.59 -6.35
C ALA A 207 12.92 0.26 -5.20
N TYR A 208 13.73 1.17 -4.64
CA TYR A 208 13.69 1.82 -3.30
C TYR A 208 13.68 3.39 -3.31
N ALA A 209 13.51 4.06 -2.13
CA ALA A 209 13.91 5.48 -1.88
C ALA A 209 14.37 5.78 -0.41
N PRO A 210 15.35 6.70 -0.15
CA PRO A 210 16.07 6.84 1.14
C PRO A 210 15.68 8.02 2.01
N GLN A 211 16.02 7.95 3.32
CA GLN A 211 16.36 9.12 4.14
C GLN A 211 17.48 8.84 5.15
N SER A 212 18.69 9.25 4.79
CA SER A 212 19.84 9.37 5.68
C SER A 212 20.08 10.83 6.08
N GLY A 213 20.40 11.12 7.34
CA GLY A 213 21.13 12.34 7.73
C GLY A 213 20.50 13.31 8.74
N LEU A 214 19.36 13.03 9.37
CA LEU A 214 18.73 13.98 10.31
C LEU A 214 19.21 13.81 11.76
N SER A 215 19.46 14.94 12.42
CA SER A 215 19.95 15.03 13.79
C SER A 215 18.86 14.72 14.81
N ASP A 216 19.21 14.36 16.04
CA ASP A 216 18.23 14.01 17.09
C ASP A 216 17.33 15.19 17.50
N LYS A 217 17.72 16.42 17.16
CA LYS A 217 16.89 17.61 17.28
C LYS A 217 15.75 17.63 16.25
N ASP A 218 15.99 17.14 15.04
CA ASP A 218 15.01 17.11 13.95
C ASP A 218 13.98 15.97 14.13
N LYS A 219 14.40 14.87 14.76
CA LYS A 219 13.51 13.76 15.17
C LYS A 219 12.58 14.14 16.32
N ASN A 220 13.03 14.99 17.24
CA ASN A 220 12.19 15.46 18.34
C ASN A 220 11.22 16.57 17.93
N ALA A 221 11.58 17.41 16.96
CA ALA A 221 10.64 18.35 16.35
C ALA A 221 9.50 17.65 15.60
N PHE A 222 9.76 16.46 15.03
CA PHE A 222 8.76 15.63 14.34
C PHE A 222 7.71 15.03 15.28
N TRP A 223 8.09 14.56 16.48
CA TRP A 223 7.14 14.01 17.46
C TRP A 223 6.29 15.08 18.16
N THR A 224 6.83 16.26 18.43
CA THR A 224 6.06 17.38 19.02
C THR A 224 4.97 17.90 18.06
N LEU A 225 5.22 17.91 16.75
CA LEU A 225 4.24 18.39 15.76
C LEU A 225 3.07 17.40 15.54
N LEU A 226 3.28 16.11 15.79
CA LEU A 226 2.27 15.05 15.62
C LEU A 226 1.29 15.01 16.81
N ASP A 227 1.77 15.27 18.02
CA ASP A 227 0.95 15.40 19.24
C ASP A 227 0.09 16.68 19.23
N GLU A 228 0.61 17.81 18.70
CA GLU A 228 -0.16 19.06 18.53
C GLU A 228 -1.36 18.93 17.57
N HIS A 229 -1.28 18.01 16.59
CA HIS A 229 -2.31 17.87 15.55
C HIS A 229 -3.32 16.74 15.78
N THR A 230 -3.22 15.99 16.88
CA THR A 230 -4.18 14.93 17.23
C THR A 230 -5.01 15.23 18.48
N THR A 231 -4.71 16.30 19.23
CA THR A 231 -5.42 16.66 20.48
C THR A 231 -6.28 17.93 20.43
N ALA A 232 -6.44 18.59 19.28
CA ALA A 232 -7.18 19.86 19.17
C ALA A 232 -8.27 19.90 18.08
N VAL A 233 -9.17 18.91 18.00
CA VAL A 233 -10.43 19.07 17.24
C VAL A 233 -11.65 18.62 18.03
N PRO A 234 -12.30 19.54 18.76
CA PRO A 234 -13.74 19.50 18.96
C PRO A 234 -14.45 20.19 17.77
N THR A 235 -15.44 19.49 17.23
CA THR A 235 -16.45 19.96 16.29
C THR A 235 -17.06 21.32 16.64
N LYS A 236 -17.11 22.25 15.68
CA LYS A 236 -18.38 22.89 15.23
C LYS A 236 -18.23 23.81 14.01
N ILE A 237 -19.28 23.72 13.19
CA ILE A 237 -19.65 24.44 11.98
C ILE A 237 -20.35 25.77 12.36
N SER A 238 -20.08 26.88 11.65
CA SER A 238 -21.12 27.73 11.02
C SER A 238 -20.58 29.06 10.44
N SER A 239 -21.07 29.34 9.21
CA SER A 239 -21.20 30.61 8.45
C SER A 239 -19.95 31.44 8.16
#